data_AF-A0A6J2DC54-F1
#
_entry.id   AF-A0A6J2DC54-F1
#
_cell.length_a   1.000
_cell.length_b   1.000
_cell.length_c   1.000
_cell.angle_alpha   90.00
_cell.angle_beta   90.00
_cell.angle_gamma   90.00
#
_symmetry.space_group_name_H-M   'P 1'
#
loop_
_entity.id
_entity.type
_entity.pdbx_description
1 polymer ?
#
loop_
_entity_poly.entity_id
_entity_poly.type
_entity_poly.pdbx_seq_one_letter_code
_entity_poly.pdbx_strand_id
1 'polypeptide(L)' 'MSGAMRIFFLISAVLILLVHIFSAHGGIYREIQCQKLDGRCEVECLSFEVKIGGCRAELTPLCCRKKRNK' A
#
# COMPACT_ATOMS: atom_id res chain seq x y z
N MET A 1 7.05 36.54 -12.60
CA MET A 1 7.76 35.24 -12.54
C MET A 1 8.19 34.88 -13.94
N SER A 2 9.50 34.72 -14.19
CA SER A 2 10.04 34.34 -15.50
C SER A 2 9.43 33.00 -15.97
N GLY A 3 9.16 32.86 -17.27
CA GLY A 3 8.50 31.68 -17.85
C GLY A 3 9.18 30.35 -17.49
N ALA A 4 10.52 30.36 -17.36
CA ALA A 4 11.29 29.21 -16.95
C ALA A 4 10.92 28.69 -15.54
N MET A 5 10.72 29.58 -14.55
CA MET A 5 10.32 29.18 -13.20
C MET A 5 8.97 28.46 -13.21
N ARG A 6 8.00 28.95 -13.99
CA ARG A 6 6.67 28.32 -14.09
C ARG A 6 6.77 26.89 -14.63
N ILE A 7 7.62 26.64 -15.61
CA ILE A 7 7.82 25.31 -16.18
C ILE A 7 8.41 24.35 -15.13
N PHE A 8 9.44 24.77 -14.39
CA PHE A 8 10.01 23.95 -13.32
C PHE A 8 8.98 23.61 -12.22
N PHE A 9 8.18 24.59 -11.80
CA PHE A 9 7.11 24.37 -10.82
C PHE A 9 6.10 23.34 -11.32
N LEU A 10 5.64 23.46 -12.58
CA LEU A 10 4.68 22.50 -13.15
C LEU A 10 5.26 21.08 -13.22
N ILE A 11 6.52 20.93 -13.65
CA ILE A 11 7.18 19.61 -13.69
C ILE A 11 7.28 19.01 -12.29
N SER A 12 7.69 19.79 -11.29
CA SER A 12 7.78 19.30 -9.90
C SER A 12 6.42 18.87 -9.35
N ALA A 13 5.35 19.62 -9.63
CA ALA A 13 4.00 19.30 -9.18
C ALA A 13 3.52 17.96 -9.78
N VAL A 14 3.77 17.72 -11.07
CA VAL A 14 3.43 16.46 -11.73
C VAL A 14 4.19 15.28 -11.14
N LEU A 15 5.50 15.45 -10.88
CA LEU A 15 6.32 14.39 -10.28
C LEU A 15 5.84 14.03 -8.87
N ILE A 16 5.51 15.03 -8.04
CA ILE A 16 4.98 14.83 -6.69
C ILE A 16 3.65 14.06 -6.76
N LEU A 17 2.73 14.48 -7.64
CA LEU A 17 1.45 13.79 -7.84
C LEU A 17 1.64 12.32 -8.24
N LEU A 18 2.56 12.04 -9.16
CA LEU A 18 2.88 10.68 -9.58
C LEU A 18 3.39 9.84 -8.40
N VAL A 19 4.31 10.36 -7.58
CA VAL A 19 4.82 9.63 -6.41
C VAL A 19 3.70 9.25 -5.45
N HIS A 20 2.74 10.15 -5.19
CA HIS A 20 1.60 9.85 -4.32
C HIS A 20 0.66 8.80 -4.93
N ILE A 21 0.37 8.90 -6.23
CA ILE A 21 -0.44 7.91 -6.96
C ILE A 21 0.23 6.54 -6.89
N PHE A 22 1.50 6.42 -7.28
CA PHE A 22 2.23 5.15 -7.21
C PHE A 22 2.30 4.59 -5.80
N SER A 23 2.45 5.44 -4.79
CA SER A 23 2.39 5.02 -3.38
C SER A 23 1.01 4.44 -3.00
N ALA A 24 -0.07 5.12 -3.36
CA ALA A 24 -1.43 4.65 -3.09
C ALA A 24 -1.72 3.32 -3.82
N HIS A 25 -1.31 3.22 -5.09
CA HIS A 25 -1.46 1.99 -5.88
C HIS A 25 -0.68 0.81 -5.30
N GLY A 26 0.52 1.03 -4.75
CA GLY A 26 1.31 -0.01 -4.10
C GLY A 26 0.62 -0.63 -2.88
N GLY A 27 -0.21 0.13 -2.16
CA GLY A 27 -0.99 -0.39 -1.04
C GLY A 27 -2.24 -1.13 -1.45
N ILE A 28 -3.02 -0.56 -2.37
CA ILE A 28 -4.19 -1.22 -2.93
C ILE A 28 -3.81 -2.56 -3.58
N TYR A 29 -2.71 -2.59 -4.33
CA TYR A 29 -2.23 -3.83 -4.94
C TYR A 29 -1.90 -4.91 -3.90
N ARG A 30 -1.20 -4.54 -2.81
CA ARG A 30 -0.86 -5.48 -1.72
C ARG A 30 -2.09 -5.97 -0.97
N GLU A 31 -3.08 -5.11 -0.76
CA GLU A 31 -4.36 -5.48 -0.16
C GLU A 31 -5.13 -6.48 -1.03
N ILE A 32 -5.24 -6.22 -2.34
CA ILE A 32 -5.86 -7.15 -3.29
C ILE A 32 -5.12 -8.49 -3.30
N GLN A 33 -3.78 -8.48 -3.27
CA GLN A 33 -2.99 -9.71 -3.19
C GLN A 33 -3.21 -10.46 -1.87
N CYS A 34 -3.36 -9.73 -0.75
CA CYS A 34 -3.68 -10.34 0.54
C CYS A 34 -5.05 -11.04 0.51
N GLN A 35 -6.07 -10.38 -0.05
CA GLN A 35 -7.40 -10.97 -0.22
C GLN A 35 -7.38 -12.20 -1.13
N LYS A 36 -6.59 -12.19 -2.22
CA LYS A 36 -6.42 -13.37 -3.10
C LYS A 36 -5.81 -14.58 -2.40
N LEU A 37 -5.10 -14.39 -1.29
CA LEU A 37 -4.51 -15.45 -0.48
C LEU A 37 -5.45 -15.92 0.66
N ASP A 38 -6.73 -15.56 0.64
CA ASP A 38 -7.68 -15.68 1.76
C ASP A 38 -7.19 -14.96 3.03
N GLY A 39 -6.36 -13.94 2.88
CA GLY A 39 -5.84 -13.13 3.98
C GLY A 39 -6.65 -11.85 4.20
N ARG A 40 -6.43 -11.21 5.34
CA ARG A 40 -6.92 -9.86 5.65
C ARG A 40 -5.80 -8.98 6.20
N CYS A 41 -5.93 -7.68 5.98
CA CYS A 41 -4.95 -6.70 6.42
C CYS A 41 -5.25 -6.24 7.85
N GLU A 42 -4.35 -6.51 8.79
CA GLU A 42 -4.51 -6.19 10.20
C GLU A 42 -3.30 -5.41 10.76
N VAL A 43 -3.51 -4.74 11.90
CA VAL A 43 -2.43 -4.12 12.70
C VAL A 43 -1.44 -5.21 13.14
N GLU A 44 -2.01 -6.28 13.71
CA GLU A 44 -1.28 -7.42 14.26
C GLU A 44 -2.09 -8.70 13.99
N CYS A 45 -1.41 -9.81 13.66
CA CYS A 45 -2.10 -11.08 13.45
C CYS A 45 -2.43 -11.74 14.79
N LEU A 46 -3.61 -12.35 14.90
CA LEU A 46 -4.00 -13.09 16.11
C LEU A 46 -3.16 -14.38 16.25
N SER A 47 -3.05 -14.92 17.47
CA SER A 47 -2.21 -16.10 17.78
C SER A 47 -2.57 -17.37 16.97
N PHE A 48 -3.83 -17.46 16.51
CA PHE A 48 -4.32 -18.56 15.66
C PHE A 48 -4.18 -18.28 14.15
N GLU A 49 -3.56 -17.16 13.79
CA GLU A 49 -3.34 -16.76 12.41
C GLU A 49 -1.86 -16.85 12.03
N VAL A 50 -1.60 -16.79 10.73
CA VAL A 50 -0.25 -16.75 10.18
C VAL A 50 -0.06 -15.46 9.42
N LYS A 51 1.05 -14.78 9.69
CA LYS A 51 1.53 -13.66 8.88
C LYS A 51 2.07 -14.22 7.57
N ILE A 52 1.41 -13.91 6.47
CA ILE A 52 1.79 -14.37 5.12
C ILE A 52 2.45 -13.28 4.27
N GLY A 53 2.39 -12.02 4.72
CA GLY A 53 2.99 -10.90 4.01
C GLY A 53 2.73 -9.57 4.71
N GLY A 54 2.93 -8.48 3.95
CA GLY A 54 2.63 -7.13 4.40
C GLY A 54 1.60 -6.47 3.49
N CYS A 55 0.67 -5.75 4.11
CA CYS A 55 -0.17 -4.76 3.46
C CYS A 55 0.50 -3.38 3.53
N ARG A 56 0.06 -2.41 2.73
CA ARG A 56 0.57 -1.03 2.79
C ARG A 56 -0.59 -0.07 3.05
N ALA A 57 -1.30 -0.33 4.14
CA ALA A 57 -2.14 0.63 4.82
C ALA A 57 -1.41 1.00 6.11
N GLU A 58 -1.17 2.29 6.38
CA GLU A 58 -0.46 2.74 7.60
C GLU A 58 -1.08 2.18 8.89
N LEU A 59 -2.40 1.91 8.84
CA LEU A 59 -3.18 1.37 9.95
C LEU A 59 -3.21 -0.16 9.98
N THR A 60 -2.93 -0.87 8.89
CA THR A 60 -3.00 -2.33 8.82
C THR A 60 -1.86 -2.89 7.97
N PRO A 61 -0.64 -2.98 8.52
CA PRO A 61 0.56 -3.32 7.75
C PRO A 61 0.74 -4.82 7.52
N LEU A 62 0.01 -5.70 8.20
CA LEU A 62 0.22 -7.14 8.11
C LEU A 62 -0.86 -7.83 7.30
N CYS A 63 -0.49 -8.77 6.44
CA CYS A 63 -1.44 -9.69 5.82
C CYS A 63 -1.52 -10.97 6.66
N CYS A 64 -2.67 -11.21 7.28
CA CYS A 64 -2.94 -12.30 8.22
C CYS A 64 -3.93 -13.29 7.62
N ARG A 65 -3.63 -14.58 7.72
CA ARG A 65 -4.53 -15.66 7.25
C ARG A 65 -4.83 -16.61 8.39
N LYS A 66 -6.09 -17.05 8.52
CA LYS A 66 -6.45 -18.12 9.47
C LYS A 66 -5.69 -19.40 9.13
N LYS A 67 -5.16 -20.07 10.15
CA LYS A 67 -4.62 -21.42 10.00
C LYS A 67 -5.76 -22.31 9.49
N ARG A 68 -5.57 -22.98 8.35
CA ARG A 68 -6.48 -24.07 7.94
C ARG A 68 -6.22 -25.21 8.92
N ASN A 69 -7.23 -25.57 9.71
CA ASN A 69 -7.16 -26.76 10.54
C ASN A 69 -7.03 -27.95 9.57
N LYS A 70 -5.92 -28.68 9.66
CA LYS A 70 -5.66 -29.86 8.85
C LYS A 70 -6.47 -31.04 9.38
#